data_AF-A0A7J8Y5S9-F1
#
_entry.id   AF-A0A7J8Y5S9-F1
#
_cell.length_a   1.000
_cell.length_b   1.000
_cell.length_c   1.000
_cell.angle_alpha   90.00
_cell.angle_beta   90.00
_cell.angle_gamma   90.00
#
_symmetry.space_group_name_H-M   'P 1'
#
loop_
_entity.id
_entity.type
_entity.pdbx_description
1 polymer ?
#
loop_
_entity_poly.entity_id
_entity_poly.type
_entity_poly.pdbx_seq_one_letter_code
_entity_poly.pdbx_strand_id
1 'polypeptide(L)'
;MAGKISYIFLCMNVIPLLAAAASQACSAQSAAKCSQTGEWNGEFFPGIPKIKYEGPYTKNKFAYKWYNAEEVILGKKMKDWLRFSVAFWHTFRGTGVDPFGAPTKFWPWEDGTNSIAIAKRRMRANFEFINKLGVDRWCFHDRDIAPEGKTLQETNSNLDEVVKLAKTLQGNNIRPLWGTAQLFMHPRYMHGAATSSELGVYVYAAAQVKKAMEVTHYLGGENYVFWGGREGYQTLLNTDMEFELDHMAKFLEAAAAYKRKIGFT
;
A
#
# COMPACT_ATOMS: atom_id res chain seq x y z
N MET A 1 -74.79 -1.65 31.23
CA MET A 1 -73.40 -1.35 31.59
C MET A 1 -72.47 -2.07 30.62
N ALA A 2 -71.84 -1.33 29.71
CA ALA A 2 -70.60 -1.71 29.03
C ALA A 2 -70.12 -0.47 28.27
N GLY A 3 -69.02 0.11 28.73
CA GLY A 3 -68.50 1.41 28.30
C GLY A 3 -67.90 1.37 26.90
N LYS A 4 -68.11 2.47 26.16
CA LYS A 4 -67.41 2.78 24.91
C LYS A 4 -65.97 3.17 25.23
N ILE A 5 -65.01 2.40 24.73
CA ILE A 5 -63.59 2.75 24.74
C ILE A 5 -63.29 3.46 23.42
N SER A 6 -63.04 4.76 23.50
CA SER A 6 -62.57 5.59 22.38
C SER A 6 -61.10 5.28 22.09
N TYR A 7 -60.80 4.80 20.89
CA TYR A 7 -59.43 4.69 20.39
C TYR A 7 -58.92 6.08 19.99
N ILE A 8 -57.91 6.57 20.72
CA ILE A 8 -57.13 7.75 20.35
C ILE A 8 -56.15 7.32 19.25
N PHE A 9 -56.37 7.79 18.02
CA PHE A 9 -55.39 7.70 16.94
C PHE A 9 -54.27 8.71 17.22
N LEU A 10 -53.14 8.21 17.73
CA LEU A 10 -51.90 8.99 17.84
C LEU A 10 -51.20 8.95 16.46
N CYS A 11 -51.36 10.01 15.67
CA CYS A 11 -50.62 10.20 14.43
C CYS A 11 -49.13 10.35 14.73
N MET A 12 -48.37 9.27 14.73
CA MET A 12 -46.91 9.34 14.65
C MET A 12 -46.52 9.73 13.22
N ASN A 13 -46.18 11.00 13.04
CA ASN A 13 -45.45 11.48 11.88
C ASN A 13 -44.06 10.82 11.87
N VAL A 14 -43.95 9.67 11.20
CA VAL A 14 -42.66 9.07 10.86
C VAL A 14 -42.12 9.85 9.67
N ILE A 15 -41.34 10.90 9.95
CA ILE A 15 -40.47 11.52 8.96
C ILE A 15 -39.30 10.54 8.79
N PRO A 16 -39.11 9.90 7.62
CA PRO A 16 -37.90 9.15 7.38
C PRO A 16 -36.77 10.17 7.25
N LEU A 17 -35.94 10.28 8.27
CA LEU A 17 -34.65 10.95 8.17
C LEU A 17 -33.78 10.08 7.26
N LEU A 18 -33.96 10.24 5.95
CA LEU A 18 -32.99 9.82 4.94
C LEU A 18 -31.73 10.66 5.19
N ALA A 19 -30.89 10.20 6.12
CA ALA A 19 -29.50 10.60 6.16
C ALA A 19 -28.85 10.01 4.91
N ALA A 20 -29.00 10.71 3.78
CA ALA A 20 -28.11 10.57 2.66
C ALA A 20 -26.73 10.95 3.17
N ALA A 21 -25.91 9.95 3.52
CA ALA A 21 -24.48 10.13 3.58
C ALA A 21 -24.02 10.45 2.16
N ALA A 22 -24.11 11.72 1.77
CA ALA A 22 -23.44 12.21 0.58
C ALA A 22 -21.95 11.96 0.81
N SER A 23 -21.38 10.97 0.12
CA SER A 23 -19.94 10.76 0.09
C SER A 23 -19.33 11.90 -0.73
N GLN A 24 -19.21 13.07 -0.12
CA GLN A 24 -18.51 14.19 -0.72
C GLN A 24 -17.02 14.08 -0.35
N ALA A 25 -16.38 13.00 -0.82
CA ALA A 25 -14.94 12.96 -0.90
C ALA A 25 -14.54 13.85 -2.08
N CYS A 26 -14.34 15.14 -1.82
CA CYS A 26 -13.29 15.99 -2.40
C CYS A 26 -13.32 17.36 -1.68
N SER A 27 -12.32 17.62 -0.84
CA SER A 27 -11.89 18.97 -0.47
C SER A 27 -10.53 18.94 0.26
N ALA A 28 -9.45 19.22 -0.46
CA ALA A 28 -8.39 20.06 0.07
C ALA A 28 -8.45 21.33 -0.77
N GLN A 29 -8.82 22.46 -0.16
CA GLN A 29 -9.14 23.72 -0.83
C GLN A 29 -8.11 24.11 -1.90
N SER A 30 -8.45 23.79 -3.15
CA SER A 30 -8.06 24.46 -4.39
C SER A 30 -8.93 23.87 -5.51
N ALA A 31 -9.19 24.63 -6.56
CA ALA A 31 -10.21 24.41 -7.58
C ALA A 31 -10.04 23.15 -8.49
N ALA A 32 -9.47 22.06 -7.99
CA ALA A 32 -9.39 20.79 -8.70
C ALA A 32 -10.72 20.03 -8.59
N LYS A 33 -11.56 20.14 -9.62
CA LYS A 33 -12.78 19.33 -9.75
C LYS A 33 -12.37 17.89 -10.04
N CYS A 34 -12.70 16.99 -9.14
CA CYS A 34 -12.64 15.54 -9.36
C CYS A 34 -13.54 15.22 -10.57
N SER A 35 -12.95 14.83 -11.70
CA SER A 35 -13.74 14.46 -12.88
C SER A 35 -14.48 13.16 -12.60
N GLN A 36 -15.66 12.99 -13.21
CA GLN A 36 -16.40 11.73 -13.13
C GLN A 36 -15.69 10.55 -13.83
N THR A 37 -14.53 10.80 -14.47
CA THR A 37 -13.67 9.79 -15.11
C THR A 37 -12.58 9.25 -14.18
N GLY A 38 -12.52 9.70 -12.92
CA GLY A 38 -11.47 9.29 -11.97
C GLY A 38 -10.11 9.96 -12.21
N GLU A 39 -10.02 10.86 -13.19
CA GLU A 39 -8.82 11.59 -13.54
C GLU A 39 -8.60 12.78 -12.60
N TRP A 40 -7.41 12.81 -11.99
CA TRP A 40 -6.96 13.87 -11.10
C TRP A 40 -6.35 15.00 -11.94
N ASN A 41 -6.83 16.23 -11.75
CA ASN A 41 -6.30 17.42 -12.40
C ASN A 41 -5.56 18.28 -11.37
N GLY A 42 -4.23 18.40 -11.53
CA GLY A 42 -3.36 19.23 -10.67
C GLY A 42 -2.30 18.44 -9.91
N GLU A 43 -1.56 19.12 -9.03
CA GLU A 43 -0.58 18.51 -8.12
C GLU A 43 -1.26 17.88 -6.90
N PHE A 44 -0.72 16.78 -6.39
CA PHE A 44 -1.15 16.16 -5.13
C PHE A 44 -0.61 16.90 -3.90
N PHE A 45 0.52 17.60 -4.03
CA PHE A 45 1.16 18.34 -2.94
C PHE A 45 1.35 19.83 -3.32
N PRO A 46 0.27 20.58 -3.55
CA PRO A 46 0.35 21.97 -4.00
C PRO A 46 1.12 22.83 -3.00
N GLY A 47 1.97 23.73 -3.50
CA GLY A 47 2.78 24.63 -2.68
C GLY A 47 4.01 23.97 -2.04
N ILE A 48 4.21 22.66 -2.21
CA ILE A 48 5.43 21.99 -1.77
C ILE A 48 6.42 21.94 -2.93
N PRO A 49 7.55 22.68 -2.87
CA PRO A 49 8.55 22.64 -3.91
C PRO A 49 9.34 21.32 -3.85
N LYS A 50 10.18 21.08 -4.85
CA LYS A 50 11.23 20.07 -4.72
C LYS A 50 12.17 20.46 -3.59
N ILE A 51 12.35 19.57 -2.62
CA ILE A 51 13.18 19.76 -1.42
C ILE A 51 14.64 19.78 -1.83
N LYS A 52 15.36 20.84 -1.43
CA LYS A 52 16.78 21.06 -1.73
C LYS A 52 17.58 21.09 -0.45
N TYR A 53 18.89 20.86 -0.55
CA TYR A 53 19.81 21.12 0.54
C TYR A 53 20.09 22.62 0.68
N GLU A 54 19.99 23.15 1.90
CA GLU A 54 20.28 24.56 2.22
C GLU A 54 21.22 24.71 3.44
N GLY A 55 21.68 23.60 4.02
CA GLY A 55 22.61 23.61 5.15
C GLY A 55 21.96 23.76 6.53
N PRO A 56 22.75 23.59 7.60
CA PRO A 56 22.23 23.35 8.95
C PRO A 56 21.52 24.56 9.58
N TYR A 57 21.85 25.77 9.11
CA TYR A 57 21.32 27.02 9.66
C TYR A 57 20.04 27.51 8.98
N THR A 58 19.59 26.85 7.89
CA THR A 58 18.35 27.26 7.22
C THR A 58 17.15 27.24 8.18
N LYS A 59 16.27 28.23 7.99
CA LYS A 59 14.95 28.30 8.64
C LYS A 59 13.84 27.79 7.72
N ASN A 60 14.15 27.48 6.46
CA ASN A 60 13.20 26.88 5.53
C ASN A 60 12.78 25.50 6.04
N LYS A 61 11.48 25.29 6.23
CA LYS A 61 10.92 24.01 6.68
C LYS A 61 10.90 22.96 5.56
N PHE A 62 10.99 23.38 4.30
CA PHE A 62 10.99 22.53 3.12
C PHE A 62 12.38 22.45 2.46
N ALA A 63 13.42 22.34 3.29
CA ALA A 63 14.80 22.14 2.86
C ALA A 63 15.52 21.12 3.74
N TYR A 64 16.44 20.36 3.13
CA TYR A 64 17.35 19.50 3.87
C TYR A 64 18.43 20.34 4.56
N LYS A 65 18.59 20.09 5.85
CA LYS A 65 19.64 20.71 6.68
C LYS A 65 20.98 20.00 6.59
N TRP A 66 20.94 18.70 6.35
CA TRP A 66 22.11 17.82 6.43
C TRP A 66 22.23 16.87 5.24
N TYR A 67 21.11 16.53 4.60
CA TYR A 67 21.14 15.65 3.44
C TYR A 67 21.45 16.45 2.18
N ASN A 68 22.72 16.41 1.77
CA ASN A 68 23.16 16.86 0.45
C ASN A 68 23.45 15.65 -0.43
N ALA A 69 22.51 15.31 -1.31
CA ALA A 69 22.59 14.11 -2.15
C ALA A 69 23.90 13.98 -2.96
N GLU A 70 24.51 15.10 -3.33
CA GLU A 70 25.72 15.16 -4.16
C GLU A 70 27.02 15.31 -3.36
N GLU A 71 26.95 15.50 -2.04
CA GLU A 71 28.13 15.57 -1.18
C GLU A 71 28.87 14.23 -1.16
N VAL A 72 30.18 14.28 -1.41
CA VAL A 72 31.04 13.10 -1.43
C VAL A 72 31.62 12.86 -0.05
N ILE A 73 31.24 11.75 0.58
CA ILE A 73 31.79 11.27 1.85
C ILE A 73 32.58 10.00 1.58
N LEU A 74 33.88 10.02 1.90
CA LEU A 74 34.77 8.87 1.72
C LEU A 74 34.69 8.26 0.30
N GLY A 75 34.68 9.13 -0.72
CA GLY A 75 34.68 8.72 -2.13
C GLY A 75 33.32 8.29 -2.71
N LYS A 76 32.22 8.37 -1.96
CA LYS A 76 30.87 8.03 -2.44
C LYS A 76 29.86 9.13 -2.07
N LYS A 77 28.92 9.43 -2.96
CA LYS A 77 27.90 10.46 -2.71
C LYS A 77 26.96 10.03 -1.57
N MET A 78 26.47 10.98 -0.78
CA MET A 78 25.54 10.68 0.31
C MET A 78 24.32 9.86 -0.14
N LYS A 79 23.75 10.18 -1.31
CA LYS A 79 22.60 9.43 -1.84
C LYS A 79 22.91 7.95 -2.09
N ASP A 80 24.14 7.63 -2.45
CA ASP A 80 24.60 6.27 -2.74
C ASP A 80 24.97 5.52 -1.44
N TRP A 81 25.31 6.24 -0.37
CA TRP A 81 25.43 5.67 0.98
C TRP A 81 24.06 5.37 1.59
N LEU A 82 23.17 6.36 1.59
CA LEU A 82 21.93 6.33 2.36
C LEU A 82 20.81 5.58 1.63
N ARG A 83 20.73 5.72 0.30
CA ARG A 83 19.80 4.99 -0.58
C ARG A 83 18.36 5.02 -0.06
N PHE A 84 17.92 6.19 0.39
CA PHE A 84 16.60 6.39 1.00
C PHE A 84 15.47 5.90 0.08
N SER A 85 14.50 5.21 0.68
CA SER A 85 13.35 4.62 0.00
C SER A 85 12.05 5.04 0.66
N VAL A 86 11.05 5.39 -0.14
CA VAL A 86 9.70 5.69 0.35
C VAL A 86 8.88 4.40 0.52
N ALA A 87 8.36 4.17 1.73
CA ALA A 87 7.50 3.02 2.05
C ALA A 87 6.04 3.29 1.66
N PHE A 88 5.56 2.61 0.61
CA PHE A 88 4.26 2.91 0.02
C PHE A 88 3.09 2.74 1.00
N TRP A 89 3.11 1.68 1.82
CA TRP A 89 2.03 1.38 2.77
C TRP A 89 1.83 2.50 3.81
N HIS A 90 2.90 2.97 4.45
CA HIS A 90 2.75 4.03 5.46
C HIS A 90 2.41 5.39 4.83
N THR A 91 3.03 5.73 3.70
CA THR A 91 2.90 7.06 3.10
C THR A 91 1.56 7.24 2.38
N PHE A 92 1.09 6.23 1.64
CA PHE A 92 -0.09 6.37 0.76
C PHE A 92 -1.28 5.52 1.16
N ARG A 93 -1.13 4.56 2.09
CA ARG A 93 -2.25 3.74 2.60
C ARG A 93 -2.57 3.98 4.07
N GLY A 94 -1.66 4.56 4.85
CA GLY A 94 -1.85 4.77 6.28
C GLY A 94 -2.96 5.78 6.59
N THR A 95 -4.01 5.33 7.28
CA THR A 95 -5.19 6.15 7.63
C THR A 95 -5.11 6.77 9.03
N GLY A 96 -4.08 6.43 9.81
CA GLY A 96 -3.95 6.84 11.21
C GLY A 96 -4.90 6.09 12.17
N VAL A 97 -5.52 5.00 11.70
CA VAL A 97 -6.30 4.07 12.53
C VAL A 97 -5.36 3.31 13.48
N ASP A 98 -5.89 2.97 14.65
CA ASP A 98 -5.24 2.08 15.64
C ASP A 98 -6.29 1.12 16.25
N PRO A 99 -5.91 0.16 17.11
CA PRO A 99 -6.87 -0.79 17.69
C PRO A 99 -7.99 -0.18 18.55
N PHE A 100 -7.92 1.10 18.90
CA PHE A 100 -8.83 1.79 19.81
C PHE A 100 -9.55 3.00 19.18
N GLY A 101 -9.18 3.41 17.97
CA GLY A 101 -9.67 4.64 17.35
C GLY A 101 -9.89 4.54 15.84
N ALA A 102 -10.79 5.38 15.33
CA ALA A 102 -11.12 5.46 13.91
C ALA A 102 -10.02 6.16 13.08
N PRO A 103 -10.01 5.98 11.74
CA PRO A 103 -9.16 6.76 10.83
C PRO A 103 -9.18 8.27 11.10
N THR A 104 -8.01 8.90 11.08
CA THR A 104 -7.82 10.35 11.29
C THR A 104 -7.27 11.08 10.07
N LYS A 105 -6.77 10.35 9.07
CA LYS A 105 -6.19 10.91 7.84
C LYS A 105 -7.12 10.66 6.66
N PHE A 106 -7.55 11.75 6.02
CA PHE A 106 -8.37 11.73 4.82
C PHE A 106 -7.56 12.26 3.65
N TRP A 107 -7.01 11.35 2.85
CA TRP A 107 -6.10 11.71 1.76
C TRP A 107 -6.86 12.17 0.51
N PRO A 108 -6.37 13.19 -0.21
CA PRO A 108 -7.03 13.69 -1.41
C PRO A 108 -7.00 12.69 -2.59
N TRP A 109 -6.08 11.72 -2.55
CA TRP A 109 -5.99 10.66 -3.55
C TRP A 109 -6.87 9.43 -3.24
N GLU A 110 -7.67 9.46 -2.17
CA GLU A 110 -8.59 8.38 -1.78
C GLU A 110 -10.05 8.82 -1.94
N ASP A 111 -10.92 7.87 -2.29
CA ASP A 111 -12.39 8.05 -2.31
C ASP A 111 -13.12 7.08 -1.36
N GLY A 112 -12.36 6.30 -0.58
CA GLY A 112 -12.88 5.25 0.30
C GLY A 112 -13.02 3.88 -0.37
N THR A 113 -12.85 3.79 -1.70
CA THR A 113 -12.84 2.52 -2.43
C THR A 113 -11.41 2.00 -2.64
N ASN A 114 -11.28 0.68 -2.77
CA ASN A 114 -10.03 0.05 -3.21
C ASN A 114 -10.13 -0.31 -4.70
N SER A 115 -10.44 0.66 -5.56
CA SER A 115 -10.55 0.43 -7.02
C SER A 115 -9.20 0.57 -7.74
N ILE A 116 -9.10 0.05 -8.98
CA ILE A 116 -7.91 0.25 -9.83
C ILE A 116 -7.70 1.73 -10.13
N ALA A 117 -8.77 2.50 -10.31
CA ALA A 117 -8.68 3.95 -10.54
C ALA A 117 -7.99 4.66 -9.37
N ILE A 118 -8.36 4.32 -8.13
CA ILE A 118 -7.72 4.86 -6.93
C ILE A 118 -6.29 4.34 -6.76
N ALA A 119 -6.02 3.07 -7.05
CA ALA A 119 -4.66 2.54 -7.07
C ALA A 119 -3.74 3.31 -8.03
N LYS A 120 -4.22 3.60 -9.24
CA LYS A 120 -3.50 4.43 -10.22
C LYS A 120 -3.34 5.89 -9.76
N ARG A 121 -4.32 6.45 -9.04
CA ARG A 121 -4.24 7.80 -8.46
C ARG A 121 -3.17 7.87 -7.38
N ARG A 122 -3.18 6.93 -6.42
CA ARG A 122 -2.13 6.76 -5.41
C ARG A 122 -0.74 6.62 -6.03
N MET A 123 -0.63 5.85 -7.11
CA MET A 123 0.64 5.66 -7.79
C MET A 123 1.21 6.98 -8.33
N ARG A 124 0.36 7.84 -8.91
CA ARG A 124 0.78 9.19 -9.35
C ARG A 124 1.19 10.08 -8.18
N ALA A 125 0.45 10.05 -7.08
CA ALA A 125 0.81 10.78 -5.86
C ALA A 125 2.18 10.32 -5.32
N ASN A 126 2.45 9.00 -5.34
CA ASN A 126 3.74 8.43 -4.96
C ASN A 126 4.90 8.98 -5.78
N PHE A 127 4.79 8.99 -7.11
CA PHE A 127 5.88 9.51 -7.94
C PHE A 127 6.03 11.02 -7.87
N GLU A 128 4.97 11.80 -7.66
CA GLU A 128 5.11 13.24 -7.34
C GLU A 128 5.88 13.44 -6.04
N PHE A 129 5.54 12.69 -4.99
CA PHE A 129 6.17 12.77 -3.68
C PHE A 129 7.66 12.40 -3.74
N ILE A 130 8.01 11.27 -4.38
CA ILE A 130 9.39 10.83 -4.57
C ILE A 130 10.21 11.91 -5.31
N ASN A 131 9.65 12.46 -6.39
CA ASN A 131 10.30 13.52 -7.17
C ASN A 131 10.52 14.79 -6.34
N LYS A 132 9.54 15.20 -5.53
CA LYS A 132 9.65 16.37 -4.63
C LYS A 132 10.68 16.13 -3.53
N LEU A 133 10.78 14.92 -2.97
CA LEU A 133 11.85 14.58 -2.02
C LEU A 133 13.24 14.51 -2.66
N GLY A 134 13.32 14.26 -3.97
CA GLY A 134 14.62 14.08 -4.64
C GLY A 134 15.32 12.76 -4.27
N VAL A 135 14.54 11.75 -3.90
CA VAL A 135 15.00 10.36 -3.73
C VAL A 135 14.65 9.54 -4.97
N ASP A 136 15.27 8.38 -5.13
CA ASP A 136 15.15 7.56 -6.35
C ASP A 136 14.63 6.15 -6.09
N ARG A 137 14.23 5.86 -4.84
CA ARG A 137 13.77 4.53 -4.42
C ARG A 137 12.44 4.56 -3.70
N TRP A 138 11.75 3.44 -3.82
CA TRP A 138 10.52 3.15 -3.10
C TRP A 138 10.39 1.66 -2.82
N CYS A 139 9.49 1.30 -1.92
CA CYS A 139 9.18 -0.08 -1.60
C CYS A 139 7.69 -0.28 -1.39
N PHE A 140 7.21 -1.48 -1.70
CA PHE A 140 5.77 -1.78 -1.69
C PHE A 140 5.48 -3.25 -1.35
N HIS A 141 4.33 -3.51 -0.75
CA HIS A 141 3.66 -4.80 -0.90
C HIS A 141 2.74 -4.76 -2.12
N ASP A 142 2.57 -5.89 -2.80
CA ASP A 142 1.63 -6.06 -3.91
C ASP A 142 0.21 -5.54 -3.61
N ARG A 143 -0.32 -5.84 -2.41
CA ARG A 143 -1.66 -5.40 -1.96
C ARG A 143 -1.76 -3.92 -1.59
N ASP A 144 -0.64 -3.25 -1.37
CA ASP A 144 -0.66 -1.81 -1.14
C ASP A 144 -0.93 -1.06 -2.44
N ILE A 145 -0.34 -1.52 -3.53
CA ILE A 145 -0.35 -0.83 -4.82
C ILE A 145 -1.56 -1.19 -5.66
N ALA A 146 -2.10 -2.40 -5.57
CA ALA A 146 -3.25 -2.84 -6.37
C ALA A 146 -4.30 -3.60 -5.53
N PRO A 147 -5.58 -3.52 -5.89
CA PRO A 147 -6.64 -4.23 -5.18
C PRO A 147 -6.75 -5.71 -5.58
N GLU A 148 -7.14 -6.55 -4.63
CA GLU A 148 -7.58 -7.92 -4.94
C GLU A 148 -8.88 -7.91 -5.76
N GLY A 149 -8.97 -8.85 -6.69
CA GLY A 149 -10.20 -9.21 -7.37
C GLY A 149 -10.92 -10.36 -6.67
N LYS A 150 -11.97 -10.88 -7.30
CA LYS A 150 -12.73 -12.04 -6.79
C LYS A 150 -11.95 -13.35 -6.94
N THR A 151 -11.01 -13.37 -7.89
CA THR A 151 -10.15 -14.52 -8.17
C THR A 151 -8.67 -14.11 -8.15
N LEU A 152 -7.78 -15.10 -8.08
CA LEU A 152 -6.34 -14.87 -8.19
C LEU A 152 -5.97 -14.28 -9.57
N GLN A 153 -6.68 -14.71 -10.61
CA GLN A 153 -6.50 -14.24 -11.98
C GLN A 153 -6.86 -12.75 -12.10
N GLU A 154 -8.02 -12.35 -11.57
CA GLU A 154 -8.42 -10.94 -11.52
C GLU A 154 -7.45 -10.11 -10.67
N THR A 155 -7.04 -10.62 -9.50
CA THR A 155 -6.06 -9.97 -8.63
C THR A 155 -4.73 -9.71 -9.36
N ASN A 156 -4.23 -10.70 -10.10
CA ASN A 156 -3.00 -10.57 -10.87
C ASN A 156 -3.17 -9.58 -12.03
N SER A 157 -4.32 -9.59 -12.70
CA SER A 157 -4.64 -8.63 -13.77
C SER A 157 -4.67 -7.19 -13.27
N ASN A 158 -5.29 -6.95 -12.10
CA ASN A 158 -5.32 -5.63 -11.46
C ASN A 158 -3.90 -5.15 -11.14
N LEU A 159 -3.07 -6.03 -10.58
CA LEU A 159 -1.68 -5.72 -10.25
C LEU A 159 -0.87 -5.40 -11.50
N ASP A 160 -1.03 -6.17 -12.58
CA ASP A 160 -0.35 -5.92 -13.86
C ASP A 160 -0.69 -4.55 -14.44
N GLU A 161 -1.95 -4.13 -14.34
CA GLU A 161 -2.38 -2.83 -14.84
C GLU A 161 -1.74 -1.66 -14.08
N VAL A 162 -1.67 -1.76 -12.75
CA VAL A 162 -1.04 -0.73 -11.91
C VAL A 162 0.47 -0.71 -12.08
N VAL A 163 1.10 -1.88 -12.17
CA VAL A 163 2.56 -2.03 -12.34
C VAL A 163 3.02 -1.50 -13.70
N LYS A 164 2.22 -1.66 -14.77
CA LYS A 164 2.49 -1.02 -16.08
C LYS A 164 2.54 0.50 -15.95
N LEU A 165 1.59 1.10 -15.24
CA LEU A 165 1.62 2.55 -14.98
C LEU A 165 2.83 2.95 -14.13
N ALA A 166 3.14 2.19 -13.08
CA ALA A 166 4.29 2.47 -12.22
C ALA A 166 5.61 2.46 -13.01
N LYS A 167 5.78 1.51 -13.94
CA LYS A 167 6.94 1.46 -14.85
C LYS A 167 7.07 2.73 -15.68
N THR A 168 5.98 3.25 -16.23
CA THR A 168 5.98 4.51 -16.99
C THR A 168 6.35 5.69 -16.10
N LEU A 169 5.78 5.76 -14.89
CA LEU A 169 6.02 6.88 -13.95
C LEU A 169 7.43 6.88 -13.35
N GLN A 170 8.09 5.72 -13.25
CA GLN A 170 9.48 5.60 -12.81
C GLN A 170 10.47 6.35 -13.70
N GLY A 171 10.17 6.47 -14.99
CA GLY A 171 11.14 6.92 -15.99
C GLY A 171 12.43 6.10 -15.90
N ASN A 172 13.58 6.79 -16.00
CA ASN A 172 14.89 6.13 -15.97
C ASN A 172 15.57 6.17 -14.60
N ASN A 173 15.12 7.02 -13.68
CA ASN A 173 15.86 7.34 -12.47
C ASN A 173 15.29 6.65 -11.23
N ILE A 174 13.98 6.43 -11.16
CA ILE A 174 13.32 5.87 -9.99
C ILE A 174 13.14 4.36 -10.16
N ARG A 175 13.39 3.58 -9.13
CA ARG A 175 13.18 2.12 -9.12
C ARG A 175 12.85 1.60 -7.72
N PRO A 176 12.21 0.43 -7.59
CA PRO A 176 12.00 -0.14 -6.27
C PRO A 176 13.34 -0.48 -5.63
N LEU A 177 13.54 -0.11 -4.36
CA LEU A 177 14.58 -0.75 -3.55
C LEU A 177 14.20 -2.23 -3.38
N TRP A 178 12.92 -2.50 -3.13
CA TRP A 178 12.37 -3.84 -3.09
C TRP A 178 10.85 -3.86 -3.25
N GLY A 179 10.32 -5.00 -3.66
CA GLY A 179 8.92 -5.36 -3.51
C GLY A 179 8.77 -6.60 -2.62
N THR A 180 7.53 -6.85 -2.18
CA THR A 180 7.20 -8.03 -1.35
C THR A 180 5.71 -8.39 -1.50
N ALA A 181 5.32 -9.56 -0.98
CA ALA A 181 3.94 -10.01 -0.91
C ALA A 181 3.34 -9.72 0.48
N GLN A 182 2.14 -9.13 0.53
CA GLN A 182 1.40 -8.94 1.78
C GLN A 182 0.70 -10.23 2.22
N LEU A 183 1.43 -11.11 2.91
CA LEU A 183 0.95 -12.42 3.36
C LEU A 183 0.41 -12.44 4.80
N PHE A 184 -0.14 -11.33 5.28
CA PHE A 184 -0.50 -11.19 6.70
C PHE A 184 -1.80 -10.45 7.01
N MET A 185 -2.31 -9.66 6.05
CA MET A 185 -3.49 -8.80 6.26
C MET A 185 -4.80 -9.53 5.97
N HIS A 186 -4.88 -10.24 4.84
CA HIS A 186 -6.11 -10.92 4.44
C HIS A 186 -6.46 -12.03 5.45
N PRO A 187 -7.74 -12.21 5.85
CA PRO A 187 -8.15 -13.21 6.85
C PRO A 187 -7.66 -14.64 6.58
N ARG A 188 -7.52 -15.02 5.31
CA ARG A 188 -6.93 -16.32 4.89
C ARG A 188 -5.58 -16.64 5.54
N TYR A 189 -4.80 -15.63 5.93
CA TYR A 189 -3.48 -15.78 6.53
C TYR A 189 -3.51 -15.79 8.07
N MET A 190 -4.69 -15.89 8.70
CA MET A 190 -4.82 -15.83 10.16
C MET A 190 -4.01 -16.92 10.89
N HIS A 191 -3.73 -18.05 10.24
CA HIS A 191 -2.95 -19.16 10.77
C HIS A 191 -1.60 -19.34 10.04
N GLY A 192 -1.01 -18.25 9.53
CA GLY A 192 0.23 -18.30 8.78
C GLY A 192 0.02 -18.33 7.27
N ALA A 193 1.11 -18.24 6.52
CA ALA A 193 1.10 -18.30 5.07
C ALA A 193 1.97 -19.47 4.60
N ALA A 194 3.29 -19.34 4.67
CA ALA A 194 4.19 -20.48 4.48
C ALA A 194 4.15 -21.46 5.66
N THR A 195 3.82 -20.99 6.87
CA THR A 195 3.64 -21.84 8.07
C THR A 195 2.18 -22.28 8.28
N SER A 196 1.31 -22.08 7.30
CA SER A 196 -0.11 -22.45 7.47
C SER A 196 -0.30 -23.96 7.60
N SER A 197 -1.16 -24.36 8.53
CA SER A 197 -1.66 -25.74 8.63
C SER A 197 -2.60 -26.12 7.48
N GLU A 198 -3.05 -25.15 6.68
CA GLU A 198 -3.90 -25.37 5.51
C GLU A 198 -3.10 -25.31 4.19
N LEU A 199 -3.06 -26.43 3.47
CA LEU A 199 -2.36 -26.52 2.17
C LEU A 199 -2.87 -25.48 1.16
N GLY A 200 -4.17 -25.19 1.15
CA GLY A 200 -4.76 -24.18 0.26
C GLY A 200 -4.19 -22.78 0.49
N VAL A 201 -3.92 -22.42 1.74
CA VAL A 201 -3.31 -21.13 2.11
C VAL A 201 -1.84 -21.10 1.70
N TYR A 202 -1.09 -22.18 1.95
CA TYR A 202 0.31 -22.32 1.51
C TYR A 202 0.45 -22.12 -0.01
N VAL A 203 -0.39 -22.79 -0.80
CA VAL A 203 -0.34 -22.71 -2.27
C VAL A 203 -0.74 -21.32 -2.75
N TYR A 204 -1.75 -20.68 -2.13
CA TYR A 204 -2.12 -19.30 -2.46
C TYR A 204 -0.98 -18.32 -2.16
N ALA A 205 -0.33 -18.45 -0.99
CA ALA A 205 0.81 -17.64 -0.61
C ALA A 205 1.98 -17.78 -1.61
N ALA A 206 2.27 -19.01 -2.04
CA ALA A 206 3.30 -19.28 -3.04
C ALA A 206 2.97 -18.61 -4.38
N ALA A 207 1.71 -18.66 -4.82
CA ALA A 207 1.26 -17.99 -6.03
C ALA A 207 1.34 -16.47 -5.94
N GLN A 208 1.03 -15.90 -4.77
CA GLN A 208 1.16 -14.46 -4.52
C GLN A 208 2.63 -14.03 -4.52
N VAL A 209 3.53 -14.78 -3.86
CA VAL A 209 4.99 -14.51 -3.87
C VAL A 209 5.56 -14.59 -5.27
N LYS A 210 5.20 -15.62 -6.04
CA LYS A 210 5.58 -15.74 -7.46
C LYS A 210 5.23 -14.47 -8.22
N LYS A 211 3.98 -14.01 -8.13
CA LYS A 211 3.54 -12.80 -8.84
C LYS A 211 4.23 -11.53 -8.33
N ALA A 212 4.31 -11.35 -7.02
CA ALA A 212 4.98 -10.19 -6.41
C ALA A 212 6.46 -10.10 -6.82
N MET A 213 7.14 -11.25 -6.92
CA MET A 213 8.53 -11.33 -7.37
C MET A 213 8.68 -10.95 -8.84
N GLU A 214 7.79 -11.44 -9.71
CA GLU A 214 7.76 -11.08 -11.14
C GLU A 214 7.58 -9.58 -11.35
N VAL A 215 6.62 -8.96 -10.65
CA VAL A 215 6.38 -7.52 -10.80
C VAL A 215 7.52 -6.69 -10.22
N THR A 216 8.14 -7.16 -9.13
CA THR A 216 9.33 -6.52 -8.56
C THR A 216 10.47 -6.54 -9.57
N HIS A 217 10.71 -7.70 -10.20
CA HIS A 217 11.72 -7.85 -11.24
C HIS A 217 11.42 -6.96 -12.47
N TYR A 218 10.17 -6.97 -12.95
CA TYR A 218 9.73 -6.14 -14.08
C TYR A 218 9.96 -4.63 -13.83
N LEU A 219 9.73 -4.17 -12.60
CA LEU A 219 9.97 -2.78 -12.20
C LEU A 219 11.45 -2.44 -11.99
N GLY A 220 12.36 -3.43 -12.05
CA GLY A 220 13.79 -3.25 -11.80
C GLY A 220 14.10 -3.12 -10.31
N GLY A 221 13.35 -3.82 -9.46
CA GLY A 221 13.60 -3.87 -8.03
C GLY A 221 14.96 -4.49 -7.72
N GLU A 222 15.66 -3.96 -6.72
CA GLU A 222 17.02 -4.42 -6.39
C GLU A 222 17.05 -5.56 -5.38
N ASN A 223 15.99 -5.72 -4.59
CA ASN A 223 15.83 -6.79 -3.62
C ASN A 223 14.39 -7.30 -3.62
N TYR A 224 14.18 -8.46 -2.99
CA TYR A 224 12.86 -8.98 -2.67
C TYR A 224 12.83 -9.35 -1.19
N VAL A 225 11.81 -8.90 -0.46
CA VAL A 225 11.74 -9.05 1.00
C VAL A 225 10.73 -10.14 1.36
N PHE A 226 11.02 -10.88 2.43
CA PHE A 226 10.06 -11.70 3.16
C PHE A 226 9.96 -11.17 4.58
N TRP A 227 8.77 -10.70 4.96
CA TRP A 227 8.45 -10.36 6.34
C TRP A 227 7.32 -11.27 6.83
N GLY A 228 7.66 -12.16 7.76
CA GLY A 228 6.75 -13.19 8.27
C GLY A 228 5.73 -12.67 9.27
N GLY A 229 4.86 -11.73 8.88
CA GLY A 229 3.90 -11.10 9.80
C GLY A 229 2.92 -12.07 10.47
N ARG A 230 2.70 -13.25 9.88
CA ARG A 230 1.90 -14.35 10.44
C ARG A 230 2.68 -15.67 10.50
N GLU A 231 3.96 -15.67 10.17
CA GLU A 231 4.80 -16.87 10.15
C GLU A 231 5.31 -17.13 11.56
N GLY A 232 4.46 -17.72 12.37
CA GLY A 232 4.63 -17.98 13.79
C GLY A 232 3.31 -18.40 14.42
N TYR A 233 3.28 -18.51 15.74
CA TYR A 233 2.11 -19.05 16.45
C TYR A 233 1.52 -18.07 17.46
N GLN A 234 0.25 -18.25 17.78
CA GLN A 234 -0.41 -17.58 18.90
C GLN A 234 -0.30 -18.39 20.20
N THR A 235 -0.26 -19.72 20.10
CA THR A 235 -0.10 -20.64 21.23
C THR A 235 0.62 -21.89 20.77
N LEU A 236 1.48 -22.45 21.64
CA LEU A 236 2.20 -23.70 21.34
C LEU A 236 1.28 -24.93 21.37
N LEU A 237 0.10 -24.84 22.02
CA LEU A 237 -0.78 -25.98 22.24
C LEU A 237 -1.33 -26.60 20.94
N ASN A 238 -1.36 -25.85 19.84
CA ASN A 238 -1.84 -26.29 18.55
C ASN A 238 -0.84 -26.05 17.40
N THR A 239 0.44 -25.87 17.74
CA THR A 239 1.50 -25.61 16.77
C THR A 239 2.51 -26.75 16.77
N ASP A 240 2.69 -27.36 15.61
CA ASP A 240 3.85 -28.19 15.33
C ASP A 240 4.95 -27.28 14.75
N MET A 241 5.81 -26.78 15.65
CA MET A 241 6.82 -25.79 15.30
C MET A 241 7.87 -26.34 14.33
N GLU A 242 8.23 -27.62 14.47
CA GLU A 242 9.21 -28.25 13.57
C GLU A 242 8.63 -28.33 12.16
N PHE A 243 7.39 -28.80 12.03
CA PHE A 243 6.69 -28.89 10.75
C PHE A 243 6.50 -27.51 10.08
N GLU A 244 6.09 -26.49 10.84
CA GLU A 244 5.91 -25.13 10.32
C GLU A 244 7.22 -24.52 9.80
N LEU A 245 8.33 -24.72 10.52
CA LEU A 245 9.66 -24.24 10.10
C LEU A 245 10.16 -24.97 8.85
N ASP A 246 9.95 -26.30 8.76
CA ASP A 246 10.28 -27.10 7.58
C ASP A 246 9.51 -26.63 6.34
N HIS A 247 8.23 -26.29 6.50
CA HIS A 247 7.40 -25.74 5.44
C HIS A 247 7.89 -24.38 4.96
N MET A 248 8.23 -23.49 5.90
CA MET A 248 8.78 -22.18 5.57
C MET A 248 10.14 -22.30 4.87
N ALA A 249 11.00 -23.22 5.29
CA ALA A 249 12.27 -23.49 4.60
C ALA A 249 12.05 -23.90 3.14
N LYS A 250 11.18 -24.90 2.89
CA LYS A 250 10.82 -25.34 1.53
C LYS A 250 10.21 -24.21 0.69
N PHE A 251 9.39 -23.37 1.31
CA PHE A 251 8.78 -22.22 0.65
C PHE A 251 9.84 -21.21 0.18
N LEU A 252 10.79 -20.87 1.04
CA LEU A 252 11.89 -19.95 0.75
C LEU A 252 12.87 -20.53 -0.27
N GLU A 253 13.17 -21.83 -0.20
CA GLU A 253 13.97 -22.54 -1.20
C GLU A 253 13.32 -22.48 -2.59
N ALA A 254 12.01 -22.75 -2.67
CA ALA A 254 11.26 -22.65 -3.91
C ALA A 254 11.24 -21.22 -4.46
N ALA A 255 11.06 -20.22 -3.60
CA ALA A 255 11.10 -18.81 -4.00
C ALA A 255 12.49 -18.40 -4.49
N ALA A 256 13.57 -18.84 -3.83
CA ALA A 256 14.94 -18.60 -4.27
C ALA A 256 15.26 -19.29 -5.61
N ALA A 257 14.76 -20.51 -5.81
CA ALA A 257 14.86 -21.21 -7.09
C ALA A 257 14.09 -20.45 -8.19
N TYR A 258 12.91 -19.94 -7.88
CA TYR A 258 12.12 -19.15 -8.83
C TYR A 258 12.78 -17.81 -9.17
N LYS A 259 13.33 -17.10 -8.17
CA LYS A 259 14.14 -15.88 -8.35
C LYS A 259 15.25 -16.11 -9.38
N ARG A 260 16.00 -17.20 -9.22
CA ARG A 260 17.06 -17.61 -10.17
C ARG A 260 16.48 -17.94 -11.56
N LYS A 261 15.37 -18.67 -11.62
CA LYS A 261 14.71 -19.07 -12.87
C LYS A 261 14.29 -17.86 -13.73
N ILE A 262 13.80 -16.79 -13.12
CA ILE A 262 13.37 -15.59 -13.84
C ILE A 262 14.50 -14.58 -14.07
N GLY A 263 15.73 -14.88 -13.67
CA GLY A 263 16.88 -13.98 -13.83
C GLY A 263 16.85 -12.76 -12.91
N PHE A 264 16.13 -12.83 -11.78
CA PHE A 264 16.16 -11.76 -10.79
C PHE A 264 17.45 -11.86 -9.97
N THR A 265 18.50 -11.18 -10.43
CA THR A 265 19.81 -11.10 -9.77
C THR A 265 19.79 -10.14 -8.61
#